data_AF-A0A1H5IAC2-F1
#
_entry.id   AF-A0A1H5IAC2-F1
#
_cell.length_a   1.000
_cell.length_b   1.000
_cell.length_c   1.000
_cell.angle_alpha   90.00
_cell.angle_beta   90.00
_cell.angle_gamma   90.00
#
_symmetry.space_group_name_H-M   'P 1'
#
loop_
_entity.id
_entity.type
_entity.pdbx_description
1 polymer ?
#
loop_
_entity_poly.entity_id
_entity_poly.type
_entity_poly.pdbx_seq_one_letter_code
_entity_poly.pdbx_strand_id
1 'polypeptide(L)'
;MKRILLIIVVLFTLIASAQQNQNEILANYNSGKYTVYKVKKVSYGKYKMVKVKKQWPIQFSKSGDKTSTVLVKRAGILDETFKPDVPGHPAYFSFSTYRLTFIDGIGVYYSWNGKEQATTKYVFTKGGLNKNYKELNKLVENYSKAVFKNQTNARAEVKEQKSAIAEAERKKNSLQNREVRKIEIELVNTPNKVAHFSEAIKYGVVAILKDGSKLSTENLGGKIPWSDFILKNKGCSNTIDEVRIDEDAKTLKEDRITLQAISKFHKTLKATKHINTTNNLSIQVNQTGFWGHERHKYVTVFQGQNGQHAGRGDNLTIKVKTVSHKQTGVKLNKIEIFNTTKNKLVVRYKLTPNTKLIVNNNGGQGMNGFEGRKGSPNGGNGGNGGAGGNILLIKDPSVTKLNIVLNNAGGAGGKGGAPKYSYASRGRNGVRGDKGRINKQVKAVKLSF
;
A
#
# COMPACT_ATOMS: atom_id res chain seq x y z
N MET A 1 31.90 -15.32 -62.92
CA MET A 1 32.47 -15.80 -61.62
C MET A 1 32.77 -14.69 -60.59
N LYS A 2 33.03 -13.43 -60.96
CA LYS A 2 33.30 -12.35 -59.97
C LYS A 2 32.08 -11.74 -59.24
N ARG A 3 30.84 -12.02 -59.68
CA ARG A 3 29.61 -11.46 -59.05
C ARG A 3 28.95 -12.35 -57.99
N ILE A 4 29.27 -13.64 -57.96
CA ILE A 4 28.72 -14.60 -56.96
C ILE A 4 29.53 -14.55 -55.66
N LEU A 5 30.82 -14.22 -55.71
CA LEU A 5 31.67 -14.07 -54.53
C LEU A 5 31.29 -12.84 -53.67
N LEU A 6 30.70 -11.80 -54.27
CA LEU A 6 30.30 -10.59 -53.54
C LEU A 6 29.02 -10.80 -52.71
N ILE A 7 28.12 -11.69 -53.14
CA ILE A 7 26.86 -11.98 -52.44
C ILE A 7 27.09 -12.87 -51.22
N ILE A 8 28.09 -13.75 -51.26
CA ILE A 8 28.45 -14.61 -50.11
C ILE A 8 29.23 -13.82 -49.03
N VAL A 9 29.95 -12.76 -49.40
CA VAL A 9 30.65 -11.89 -48.42
C VAL A 9 29.70 -10.89 -47.73
N VAL A 10 28.61 -10.48 -48.39
CA VAL A 10 27.60 -9.59 -47.77
C VAL A 10 26.65 -10.35 -46.84
N LEU A 11 26.44 -11.65 -47.04
CA LEU A 11 25.63 -12.50 -46.14
C LEU A 11 26.34 -12.91 -44.83
N PHE A 12 27.63 -12.61 -44.68
CA PHE A 12 28.40 -12.87 -43.45
C PHE A 12 28.58 -11.65 -42.52
N THR A 13 28.06 -10.47 -42.87
CA THR A 13 28.25 -9.24 -42.08
C THR A 13 27.02 -8.77 -41.30
N LEU A 14 25.94 -9.55 -41.28
CA LEU A 14 24.85 -9.39 -40.32
C LEU A 14 24.97 -10.42 -39.18
N ILE A 15 26.17 -10.52 -38.58
CA ILE A 15 26.25 -10.95 -37.18
C ILE A 15 25.64 -9.79 -36.39
N ALA A 16 24.32 -9.83 -36.22
CA ALA A 16 23.67 -9.14 -35.13
C ALA A 16 24.52 -9.46 -33.89
N SER A 17 25.23 -8.47 -33.36
CA SER A 17 26.08 -8.65 -32.19
C SER A 17 25.14 -9.05 -31.06
N ALA A 18 24.95 -10.37 -30.88
CA ALA A 18 24.14 -10.92 -29.82
C ALA A 18 24.78 -10.41 -28.54
N GLN A 19 24.06 -9.53 -27.85
CA GLN A 19 24.59 -8.87 -26.68
C GLN A 19 24.92 -9.94 -25.64
N GLN A 20 26.21 -10.03 -25.31
CA GLN A 20 26.78 -11.10 -24.50
C GLN A 20 26.09 -11.20 -23.13
N ASN A 21 25.75 -12.41 -22.71
CA ASN A 21 25.22 -12.63 -21.37
C ASN A 21 26.34 -12.41 -20.32
N GLN A 22 25.98 -12.28 -19.04
CA GLN A 22 26.98 -11.98 -18.01
C GLN A 22 28.04 -13.06 -17.84
N ASN A 23 27.79 -14.33 -18.19
CA ASN A 23 28.83 -15.37 -18.13
C ASN A 23 29.90 -15.15 -19.20
N GLU A 24 29.50 -14.80 -20.43
CA GLU A 24 30.42 -14.45 -21.51
C GLU A 24 31.21 -13.18 -21.18
N ILE A 25 30.55 -12.16 -20.62
CA ILE A 25 31.23 -10.93 -20.21
C ILE A 25 32.23 -11.22 -19.09
N LEU A 26 31.85 -12.02 -18.10
CA LEU A 26 32.69 -12.35 -16.96
C LEU A 26 33.84 -13.30 -17.29
N ALA A 27 33.84 -13.97 -18.44
CA ALA A 27 35.00 -14.73 -18.90
C ALA A 27 36.27 -13.85 -18.99
N ASN A 28 36.08 -12.55 -19.26
CA ASN A 28 37.15 -11.56 -19.33
C ASN A 28 37.48 -10.89 -17.98
N TYR A 29 36.87 -11.34 -16.88
CA TYR A 29 37.08 -10.80 -15.53
C TYR A 29 37.77 -11.81 -14.65
N ASN A 30 38.73 -11.33 -13.85
CA ASN A 30 39.47 -12.13 -12.88
C ASN A 30 39.26 -11.59 -11.48
N SER A 31 39.08 -12.50 -10.52
CA SER A 31 39.03 -12.18 -9.09
C SER A 31 40.21 -11.30 -8.68
N GLY A 32 39.99 -10.36 -7.78
CA GLY A 32 41.05 -9.44 -7.35
C GLY A 32 40.54 -8.19 -6.66
N LYS A 33 41.44 -7.22 -6.47
CA LYS A 33 41.13 -5.92 -5.88
C LYS A 33 40.70 -4.94 -6.98
N TYR A 34 39.53 -4.34 -6.81
CA TYR A 34 38.97 -3.37 -7.74
C TYR A 34 38.92 -1.98 -7.13
N THR A 35 39.23 -0.96 -7.93
CA THR A 35 38.96 0.43 -7.59
C THR A 35 37.45 0.65 -7.54
N VAL A 36 36.97 1.30 -6.48
CA VAL A 36 35.54 1.51 -6.26
C VAL A 36 35.20 3.00 -6.29
N TYR A 37 34.14 3.35 -7.00
CA TYR A 37 33.55 4.68 -6.98
C TYR A 37 32.17 4.60 -6.34
N LYS A 38 31.95 5.38 -5.28
CA LYS A 38 30.66 5.49 -4.58
C LYS A 38 29.87 6.66 -5.15
N VAL A 39 28.61 6.43 -5.48
CA VAL A 39 27.68 7.49 -5.88
C VAL A 39 27.20 8.23 -4.62
N LYS A 40 27.37 9.55 -4.60
CA LYS A 40 26.83 10.45 -3.57
C LYS A 40 25.85 11.43 -4.19
N LYS A 41 24.70 11.63 -3.54
CA LYS A 41 23.75 12.68 -3.90
C LYS A 41 24.30 14.02 -3.43
N VAL A 42 24.40 14.99 -4.33
CA VAL A 42 24.92 16.34 -4.05
C VAL A 42 23.76 17.33 -3.88
N SER A 43 22.72 17.22 -4.72
CA SER A 43 21.48 17.99 -4.62
C SER A 43 20.32 17.21 -5.26
N TYR A 44 19.11 17.78 -5.29
CA TYR A 44 17.99 17.18 -6.02
C TYR A 44 18.39 16.93 -7.50
N GLY A 45 18.30 15.68 -7.95
CA GLY A 45 18.67 15.26 -9.30
C GLY A 45 20.17 15.24 -9.65
N LYS A 46 21.08 15.66 -8.76
CA LYS A 46 22.53 15.71 -9.03
C LYS A 46 23.32 14.72 -8.18
N TYR A 47 24.12 13.89 -8.85
CA TYR A 47 24.94 12.85 -8.23
C TYR A 47 26.40 13.00 -8.66
N LYS A 48 27.32 12.70 -7.74
CA LYS A 48 28.76 12.67 -7.98
C LYS A 48 29.32 11.30 -7.64
N MET A 49 30.23 10.81 -8.47
CA MET A 49 30.98 9.59 -8.19
C MET A 49 32.28 9.94 -7.49
N VAL A 50 32.47 9.37 -6.30
CA VAL A 50 33.62 9.65 -5.43
C VAL A 50 34.44 8.38 -5.30
N LYS A 51 35.72 8.43 -5.69
CA LYS A 51 36.65 7.33 -5.54
C LYS A 51 36.79 6.96 -4.06
N VAL A 52 36.61 5.68 -3.74
CA VAL A 52 36.81 5.12 -2.41
C VAL A 52 38.31 4.90 -2.19
N LYS A 53 38.81 5.24 -1.00
CA LYS A 53 40.24 5.14 -0.67
C LYS A 53 40.78 3.70 -0.77
N LYS A 54 40.02 2.72 -0.24
CA LYS A 54 40.38 1.30 -0.25
C LYS A 54 39.73 0.60 -1.44
N GLN A 55 40.52 -0.19 -2.17
CA GLN A 55 40.01 -1.12 -3.17
C GLN A 55 39.20 -2.25 -2.51
N TRP A 56 38.22 -2.79 -3.22
CA TRP A 56 37.37 -3.88 -2.72
C TRP A 56 37.75 -5.19 -3.40
N PRO A 57 37.94 -6.28 -2.64
CA PRO A 57 38.05 -7.63 -3.22
C PRO A 57 36.72 -8.05 -3.86
N ILE A 58 36.79 -8.46 -5.13
CA ILE A 58 35.68 -9.11 -5.84
C ILE A 58 36.15 -10.51 -6.22
N GLN A 59 35.36 -11.52 -5.84
CA GLN A 59 35.66 -12.93 -6.09
C GLN A 59 34.56 -13.54 -6.96
N PHE A 60 34.96 -14.16 -8.06
CA PHE A 60 34.07 -14.90 -8.94
C PHE A 60 34.23 -16.38 -8.63
N SER A 61 33.14 -17.03 -8.21
CA SER A 61 33.10 -18.49 -8.08
C SER A 61 32.53 -19.08 -9.35
N LYS A 62 33.16 -20.12 -9.88
CA LYS A 62 32.73 -20.81 -11.09
C LYS A 62 32.25 -22.23 -10.78
N SER A 63 31.31 -22.71 -11.57
CA SER A 63 30.87 -24.10 -11.63
C SER A 63 30.95 -24.54 -13.09
N GLY A 64 32.00 -25.27 -13.45
CA GLY A 64 32.42 -25.40 -14.85
C GLY A 64 32.82 -24.04 -15.43
N ASP A 65 32.41 -23.76 -16.68
CA ASP A 65 32.73 -22.49 -17.36
C ASP A 65 31.85 -21.30 -16.95
N LYS A 66 30.87 -21.53 -16.07
CA LYS A 66 29.83 -20.56 -15.72
C LYS A 66 30.09 -19.97 -14.34
N THR A 67 29.84 -18.67 -14.18
CA THR A 67 29.95 -18.01 -12.88
C THR A 67 28.72 -18.36 -12.02
N SER A 68 28.95 -19.05 -10.91
CA SER A 68 27.90 -19.48 -9.98
C SER A 68 27.57 -18.40 -8.93
N THR A 69 28.56 -17.63 -8.49
CA THR A 69 28.37 -16.49 -7.57
C THR A 69 29.43 -15.42 -7.78
N VAL A 70 29.08 -14.18 -7.46
CA VAL A 70 30.03 -13.06 -7.34
C VAL A 70 30.00 -12.53 -5.91
N LEU A 71 31.11 -12.68 -5.18
CA LEU A 71 31.26 -12.17 -3.82
C LEU A 71 31.95 -10.80 -3.85
N VAL A 72 31.24 -9.78 -3.35
CA VAL A 72 31.77 -8.43 -3.19
C VAL A 72 32.10 -8.21 -1.72
N LYS A 73 33.38 -8.05 -1.38
CA LYS A 73 33.84 -7.76 -0.02
C LYS A 73 34.02 -6.26 0.14
N ARG A 74 33.13 -5.60 0.87
CA ARG A 74 33.13 -4.13 1.03
C ARG A 74 34.21 -3.67 2.00
N ALA A 75 35.47 -3.82 1.61
CA ALA A 75 36.67 -3.48 2.40
C ALA A 75 36.61 -3.97 3.87
N GLY A 76 36.08 -5.18 4.09
CA GLY A 76 36.00 -5.82 5.42
C GLY A 76 34.79 -5.44 6.27
N ILE A 77 33.84 -4.67 5.74
CA ILE A 77 32.62 -4.25 6.48
C ILE A 77 31.47 -5.25 6.27
N LEU A 78 31.33 -5.78 5.06
CA LEU A 78 30.23 -6.67 4.69
C LEU A 78 30.64 -7.53 3.50
N ASP A 79 30.25 -8.80 3.54
CA ASP A 79 30.41 -9.77 2.47
C ASP A 79 29.04 -9.99 1.80
N GLU A 80 28.94 -9.60 0.53
CA GLU A 80 27.69 -9.67 -0.23
C GLU A 80 27.84 -10.67 -1.39
N THR A 81 27.18 -11.83 -1.26
CA THR A 81 27.20 -12.89 -2.27
C THR A 81 26.06 -12.72 -3.27
N PHE A 82 26.39 -12.29 -4.48
CA PHE A 82 25.44 -12.14 -5.57
C PHE A 82 25.29 -13.45 -6.35
N LYS A 83 24.03 -13.84 -6.63
CA LYS A 83 23.68 -15.05 -7.38
C LYS A 83 23.09 -14.72 -8.75
N PRO A 84 23.33 -15.51 -9.80
CA PRO A 84 22.80 -15.25 -11.14
C PRO A 84 21.28 -15.19 -11.10
N ASP A 85 20.68 -14.24 -11.81
CA ASP A 85 19.23 -14.07 -11.84
C ASP A 85 18.52 -15.18 -12.63
N VAL A 86 19.18 -15.65 -13.69
CA VAL A 86 18.84 -16.84 -14.47
C VAL A 86 20.10 -17.72 -14.50
N PRO A 87 20.07 -18.92 -13.88
CA PRO A 87 21.18 -19.87 -13.98
C PRO A 87 21.55 -20.14 -15.45
N GLY A 88 22.85 -20.15 -15.76
CA GLY A 88 23.34 -20.39 -17.13
C GLY A 88 23.36 -19.16 -18.04
N HIS A 89 22.34 -18.31 -17.97
CA HIS A 89 22.23 -17.09 -18.79
C HIS A 89 21.92 -15.85 -17.94
N PRO A 90 22.81 -15.43 -17.02
CA PRO A 90 22.56 -14.26 -16.19
C PRO A 90 22.52 -12.98 -17.02
N ALA A 91 21.51 -12.13 -16.79
CA ALA A 91 21.57 -10.72 -17.17
C ALA A 91 22.24 -9.89 -16.07
N TYR A 92 22.13 -10.33 -14.84
CA TYR A 92 22.78 -9.71 -13.69
C TYR A 92 22.94 -10.75 -12.59
N PHE A 93 23.72 -10.40 -11.58
CA PHE A 93 23.74 -11.12 -10.31
C PHE A 93 22.95 -10.32 -9.27
N SER A 94 22.26 -11.01 -8.38
CA SER A 94 21.31 -10.43 -7.43
C SER A 94 21.68 -10.76 -5.99
N PHE A 95 21.53 -9.77 -5.11
CA PHE A 95 21.64 -9.89 -3.66
C PHE A 95 20.59 -8.99 -3.03
N SER A 96 19.59 -9.56 -2.37
CA SER A 96 18.44 -8.81 -1.84
C SER A 96 17.82 -7.90 -2.93
N THR A 97 17.66 -6.60 -2.65
CA THR A 97 17.15 -5.60 -3.60
C THR A 97 18.22 -5.08 -4.58
N TYR A 98 19.46 -5.56 -4.49
CA TYR A 98 20.59 -5.08 -5.29
C TYR A 98 20.93 -6.00 -6.45
N ARG A 99 21.52 -5.39 -7.46
CA ARG A 99 21.86 -5.96 -8.75
C ARG A 99 23.30 -5.61 -9.07
N LEU A 100 24.00 -6.55 -9.67
CA LEU A 100 25.39 -6.42 -10.08
C LEU A 100 25.51 -6.87 -11.53
N THR A 101 25.96 -5.95 -12.39
CA THR A 101 26.12 -6.21 -13.81
C THR A 101 27.47 -5.70 -14.27
N PHE A 102 28.19 -6.51 -15.04
CA PHE A 102 29.47 -6.18 -15.63
C PHE A 102 29.26 -5.81 -17.10
N ILE A 103 29.76 -4.65 -17.53
CA ILE A 103 29.57 -4.07 -18.87
C ILE A 103 30.79 -3.18 -19.15
N ASP A 104 31.33 -3.16 -20.37
CA ASP A 104 32.41 -2.23 -20.79
C ASP A 104 33.62 -2.19 -19.82
N GLY A 105 34.05 -3.34 -19.30
CA GLY A 105 35.19 -3.42 -18.37
C GLY A 105 34.91 -2.92 -16.93
N ILE A 106 33.67 -2.53 -16.62
CA ILE A 106 33.25 -2.08 -15.28
C ILE A 106 32.17 -2.99 -14.68
N GLY A 107 32.16 -3.13 -13.36
CA GLY A 107 31.08 -3.73 -12.59
C GLY A 107 30.18 -2.65 -11.98
N VAL A 108 28.88 -2.70 -12.24
CA VAL A 108 27.92 -1.73 -11.72
C VAL A 108 27.04 -2.37 -10.67
N TYR A 109 27.07 -1.82 -9.46
CA TYR A 109 26.20 -2.18 -8.35
C TYR A 109 25.06 -1.17 -8.25
N TYR A 110 23.82 -1.64 -8.35
CA TYR A 110 22.64 -0.77 -8.39
C TYR A 110 21.42 -1.38 -7.72
N SER A 111 20.47 -0.53 -7.34
CA SER A 111 19.10 -0.96 -7.05
C SER A 111 18.24 -0.79 -8.30
N TRP A 112 17.31 -1.70 -8.52
CA TRP A 112 16.41 -1.66 -9.67
C TRP A 112 14.98 -2.04 -9.28
N ASN A 113 14.03 -1.22 -9.70
CA ASN A 113 12.61 -1.39 -9.40
C ASN A 113 11.86 -2.32 -10.39
N GLY A 114 12.59 -2.94 -11.33
CA GLY A 114 12.03 -3.90 -12.28
C GLY A 114 11.16 -3.29 -13.40
N LYS A 115 11.00 -1.96 -13.45
CA LYS A 115 10.19 -1.32 -14.48
C LYS A 115 10.92 -0.23 -15.25
N GLU A 116 11.64 0.70 -14.62
CA GLU A 116 12.05 1.91 -15.38
C GLU A 116 13.41 2.54 -15.05
N GLN A 117 14.00 2.41 -13.85
CA GLN A 117 15.26 3.11 -13.57
C GLN A 117 16.24 2.31 -12.69
N ALA A 118 17.47 2.14 -13.19
CA ALA A 118 18.60 1.68 -12.40
C ALA A 118 19.17 2.85 -11.59
N THR A 119 19.33 2.67 -10.27
CA THR A 119 20.00 3.65 -9.40
C THR A 119 21.34 3.09 -8.95
N THR A 120 22.42 3.51 -9.60
CA THR A 120 23.77 3.07 -9.27
C THR A 120 24.19 3.53 -7.87
N LYS A 121 24.76 2.61 -7.10
CA LYS A 121 25.35 2.86 -5.77
C LYS A 121 26.87 2.83 -5.81
N TYR A 122 27.44 1.82 -6.47
CA TYR A 122 28.87 1.63 -6.60
C TYR A 122 29.26 1.22 -8.02
N VAL A 123 30.46 1.59 -8.42
CA VAL A 123 31.08 1.15 -9.68
C VAL A 123 32.45 0.58 -9.37
N PHE A 124 32.76 -0.57 -9.96
CA PHE A 124 33.99 -1.33 -9.81
C PHE A 124 34.77 -1.28 -11.13
N THR A 125 36.06 -1.00 -11.06
CA THR A 125 36.95 -0.99 -12.24
C THR A 125 38.37 -1.39 -11.83
N LYS A 126 39.11 -2.06 -12.73
CA LYS A 126 40.55 -2.29 -12.55
C LYS A 126 41.40 -1.08 -12.95
N GLY A 127 40.83 -0.11 -13.67
CA GLY A 127 41.49 1.12 -14.10
C GLY A 127 40.80 2.39 -13.61
N GLY A 128 40.83 3.44 -14.43
CA GLY A 128 40.05 4.66 -14.22
C GLY A 128 38.57 4.49 -14.54
N LEU A 129 37.75 5.46 -14.13
CA LEU A 129 36.34 5.57 -14.50
C LEU A 129 36.14 6.81 -15.37
N ASN A 130 35.86 6.61 -16.65
CA ASN A 130 35.73 7.69 -17.63
C ASN A 130 34.27 8.04 -17.98
N LYS A 131 33.29 7.42 -17.32
CA LYS A 131 31.86 7.67 -17.54
C LYS A 131 31.28 8.47 -16.38
N ASN A 132 30.32 9.35 -16.65
CA ASN A 132 29.56 10.04 -15.60
C ASN A 132 28.34 9.22 -15.13
N TYR A 133 27.68 9.66 -14.05
CA TYR A 133 26.57 8.92 -13.44
C TYR A 133 25.38 8.71 -14.39
N LYS A 134 25.05 9.70 -15.22
CA LYS A 134 23.90 9.65 -16.14
C LYS A 134 24.17 8.66 -17.28
N GLU A 135 25.36 8.69 -17.84
CA GLU A 135 25.81 7.75 -18.87
C GLU A 135 25.80 6.31 -18.37
N LEU A 136 26.27 6.09 -17.14
CA LEU A 136 26.38 4.77 -16.56
C LEU A 136 25.01 4.13 -16.26
N ASN A 137 24.06 4.91 -15.74
CA ASN A 137 22.68 4.42 -15.58
C ASN A 137 22.04 4.09 -16.93
N LYS A 138 22.25 4.91 -17.96
CA LYS A 138 21.74 4.65 -19.32
C LYS A 138 22.37 3.40 -19.94
N LEU A 139 23.66 3.16 -19.70
CA LEU A 139 24.36 1.96 -20.13
C LEU A 139 23.75 0.69 -19.52
N VAL A 140 23.54 0.69 -18.19
CA VAL A 140 22.92 -0.43 -17.48
C VAL A 140 21.49 -0.66 -17.97
N GLU A 141 20.72 0.41 -18.19
CA GLU A 141 19.34 0.32 -18.68
C GLU A 141 19.28 -0.29 -20.09
N ASN A 142 20.13 0.18 -21.00
CA ASN A 142 20.19 -0.33 -22.38
C ASN A 142 20.61 -1.80 -22.41
N TYR A 143 21.66 -2.16 -21.65
CA TYR A 143 22.10 -3.54 -21.51
C TYR A 143 20.97 -4.43 -20.97
N SER A 144 20.36 -3.99 -19.88
CA SER A 144 19.25 -4.69 -19.24
C SER A 144 18.11 -4.97 -20.23
N LYS A 145 17.62 -3.93 -20.93
CA LYS A 145 16.55 -4.05 -21.93
C LYS A 145 16.88 -5.04 -23.05
N ALA A 146 18.09 -4.94 -23.60
CA ALA A 146 18.52 -5.80 -24.69
C ALA A 146 18.69 -7.26 -24.26
N VAL A 147 19.28 -7.50 -23.09
CA VAL A 147 19.45 -8.86 -22.56
C VAL A 147 18.12 -9.49 -22.18
N PHE A 148 17.16 -8.74 -21.61
CA PHE A 148 15.82 -9.27 -21.38
C PHE A 148 15.13 -9.69 -22.67
N LYS A 149 15.24 -8.89 -23.73
CA LYS A 149 14.68 -9.23 -25.05
C LYS A 149 15.24 -10.55 -25.58
N ASN A 150 16.55 -10.74 -25.43
CA ASN A 150 17.26 -11.92 -25.96
C ASN A 150 17.13 -13.16 -25.06
N GLN A 151 16.72 -13.01 -23.80
CA GLN A 151 16.56 -14.11 -22.83
C GLN A 151 15.11 -14.53 -22.61
N THR A 152 14.19 -14.17 -23.50
CA THR A 152 12.75 -14.43 -23.34
C THR A 152 12.46 -15.90 -23.04
N ASN A 153 13.09 -16.83 -23.79
CA ASN A 153 12.88 -18.28 -23.62
C ASN A 153 13.47 -18.81 -22.31
N ALA A 154 14.75 -18.52 -22.01
CA ALA A 154 15.38 -18.94 -20.76
C ALA A 154 14.66 -18.39 -19.51
N ARG A 155 14.07 -17.19 -19.61
CA ARG A 155 13.26 -16.60 -18.54
C ARG A 155 11.88 -17.23 -18.43
N ALA A 156 11.27 -17.62 -19.55
CA ALA A 156 10.05 -18.40 -19.56
C ALA A 156 10.30 -19.77 -18.89
N GLU A 157 11.38 -20.47 -19.25
CA GLU A 157 11.77 -21.74 -18.64
C GLU A 157 12.03 -21.61 -17.13
N VAL A 158 12.76 -20.58 -16.67
CA VAL A 158 12.96 -20.37 -15.22
C VAL A 158 11.65 -20.04 -14.51
N LYS A 159 10.75 -19.29 -15.17
CA LYS A 159 9.41 -19.02 -14.62
C LYS A 159 8.61 -20.32 -14.50
N GLU A 160 8.66 -21.18 -15.51
CA GLU A 160 8.03 -22.50 -15.50
C GLU A 160 8.65 -23.42 -14.44
N GLN A 161 9.98 -23.52 -14.36
CA GLN A 161 10.67 -24.30 -13.33
C GLN A 161 10.34 -23.81 -11.92
N LYS A 162 10.36 -22.49 -11.68
CA LYS A 162 9.94 -21.91 -10.38
C LYS A 162 8.47 -22.24 -10.08
N SER A 163 7.60 -22.18 -11.08
CA SER A 163 6.19 -22.56 -10.92
C SER A 163 6.03 -24.06 -10.63
N ALA A 164 6.84 -24.91 -11.26
CA ALA A 164 6.84 -26.36 -11.05
C ALA A 164 7.36 -26.73 -9.66
N ILE A 165 8.42 -26.08 -9.19
CA ILE A 165 8.93 -26.23 -7.82
C ILE A 165 7.87 -25.77 -6.80
N ALA A 166 7.26 -24.60 -7.02
CA ALA A 166 6.21 -24.10 -6.16
C ALA A 166 4.99 -25.04 -6.13
N GLU A 167 4.61 -25.61 -7.28
CA GLU A 167 3.51 -26.58 -7.37
C GLU A 167 3.88 -27.92 -6.73
N ALA A 168 5.13 -28.38 -6.85
CA ALA A 168 5.62 -29.57 -6.17
C ALA A 168 5.64 -29.37 -4.64
N GLU A 169 6.10 -28.22 -4.15
CA GLU A 169 6.02 -27.86 -2.74
C GLU A 169 4.57 -27.74 -2.27
N ARG A 170 3.68 -27.16 -3.09
CA ARG A 170 2.24 -27.08 -2.81
C ARG A 170 1.65 -28.48 -2.63
N LYS A 171 1.88 -29.38 -3.58
CA LYS A 171 1.41 -30.78 -3.51
C LYS A 171 1.97 -31.51 -2.30
N LYS A 172 3.26 -31.33 -2.00
CA LYS A 172 3.91 -31.95 -0.84
C LYS A 172 3.26 -31.51 0.48
N ASN A 173 2.87 -30.25 0.62
CA ASN A 173 2.31 -29.71 1.88
C ASN A 173 0.78 -29.62 1.89
N SER A 174 0.13 -30.01 0.80
CA SER A 174 -1.32 -30.02 0.67
C SER A 174 -1.97 -31.10 1.53
N LEU A 175 -3.24 -30.89 1.86
CA LEU A 175 -4.13 -31.90 2.46
C LEU A 175 -4.62 -32.94 1.43
N GLN A 176 -4.38 -32.72 0.14
CA GLN A 176 -4.73 -33.67 -0.91
C GLN A 176 -4.08 -35.04 -0.63
N ASN A 177 -4.90 -36.09 -0.63
CA ASN A 177 -4.49 -37.48 -0.35
C ASN A 177 -3.91 -37.72 1.06
N ARG A 178 -4.14 -36.81 2.01
CA ARG A 178 -3.77 -37.04 3.42
C ARG A 178 -4.97 -37.50 4.24
N GLU A 179 -4.73 -38.35 5.22
CA GLU A 179 -5.77 -38.73 6.16
C GLU A 179 -5.90 -37.68 7.27
N VAL A 180 -6.80 -36.71 7.07
CA VAL A 180 -7.04 -35.63 8.05
C VAL A 180 -8.14 -36.03 9.03
N ARG A 181 -7.86 -35.92 10.34
CA ARG A 181 -8.82 -36.19 11.42
C ARG A 181 -9.72 -34.99 11.70
N LYS A 182 -9.13 -33.80 11.83
CA LYS A 182 -9.86 -32.55 12.04
C LYS A 182 -9.06 -31.34 11.57
N ILE A 183 -9.76 -30.23 11.36
CA ILE A 183 -9.16 -28.91 11.13
C ILE A 183 -9.62 -27.93 12.20
N GLU A 184 -8.76 -26.99 12.56
CA GLU A 184 -9.00 -25.98 13.59
C GLU A 184 -8.54 -24.60 13.08
N ILE A 185 -9.21 -23.55 13.54
CA ILE A 185 -8.79 -22.17 13.28
C ILE A 185 -8.11 -21.64 14.54
N GLU A 186 -6.87 -21.20 14.39
CA GLU A 186 -6.07 -20.60 15.45
C GLU A 186 -5.79 -19.14 15.12
N LEU A 187 -5.83 -18.29 16.15
CA LEU A 187 -5.44 -16.89 16.01
C LEU A 187 -3.93 -16.81 16.15
N VAL A 188 -3.27 -16.08 15.24
CA VAL A 188 -1.82 -15.81 15.35
C VAL A 188 -1.56 -15.00 16.62
N ASN A 189 -2.46 -14.06 16.91
CA ASN A 189 -2.46 -13.27 18.14
C ASN A 189 -3.90 -13.01 18.59
N THR A 190 -4.13 -13.02 19.90
CA THR A 190 -5.43 -12.68 20.49
C THR A 190 -5.58 -11.15 20.54
N PRO A 191 -6.54 -10.56 19.82
CA PRO A 191 -6.72 -9.11 19.80
C PRO A 191 -7.32 -8.61 21.11
N ASN A 192 -6.73 -7.57 21.70
CA ASN A 192 -7.28 -6.90 22.89
C ASN A 192 -8.58 -6.14 22.60
N LYS A 193 -8.74 -5.68 21.35
CA LYS A 193 -9.91 -4.95 20.87
C LYS A 193 -10.41 -5.58 19.59
N VAL A 194 -11.69 -5.93 19.62
CA VAL A 194 -12.44 -6.45 18.48
C VAL A 194 -13.61 -5.51 18.27
N ALA A 195 -13.46 -4.54 17.37
CA ALA A 195 -14.46 -3.48 17.16
C ALA A 195 -14.37 -2.94 15.73
N HIS A 196 -15.34 -2.14 15.33
CA HIS A 196 -15.26 -1.38 14.08
C HIS A 196 -13.94 -0.60 14.02
N PHE A 197 -13.22 -0.67 12.89
CA PHE A 197 -11.91 -0.04 12.68
C PHE A 197 -10.79 -0.49 13.63
N SER A 198 -10.95 -1.61 14.35
CA SER A 198 -9.85 -2.19 15.12
C SER A 198 -8.77 -2.78 14.20
N GLU A 199 -7.65 -3.16 14.81
CA GLU A 199 -6.59 -3.89 14.13
C GLU A 199 -7.12 -5.17 13.47
N ALA A 200 -6.44 -5.59 12.40
CA ALA A 200 -6.76 -6.84 11.73
C ALA A 200 -6.46 -8.02 12.63
N ILE A 201 -7.36 -9.01 12.63
CA ILE A 201 -7.21 -10.24 13.38
C ILE A 201 -6.60 -11.27 12.45
N LYS A 202 -5.38 -11.68 12.77
CA LYS A 202 -4.63 -12.68 11.99
C LYS A 202 -4.98 -14.07 12.47
N TYR A 203 -5.27 -14.97 11.54
CA TYR A 203 -5.66 -16.35 11.86
C TYR A 203 -5.14 -17.33 10.83
N GLY A 204 -4.78 -18.54 11.26
CA GLY A 204 -4.42 -19.64 10.38
C GLY A 204 -5.30 -20.86 10.58
N VAL A 205 -5.06 -21.89 9.76
CA VAL A 205 -5.74 -23.18 9.87
C VAL A 205 -4.72 -24.25 10.22
N VAL A 206 -5.03 -25.04 11.24
CA VAL A 206 -4.25 -26.22 11.65
C VAL A 206 -5.02 -27.46 11.23
N ALA A 207 -4.38 -28.35 10.49
CA ALA A 207 -4.89 -29.67 10.16
C ALA A 207 -4.20 -30.72 11.04
N ILE A 208 -5.00 -31.53 11.73
CA ILE A 208 -4.52 -32.62 12.56
C ILE A 208 -4.79 -33.93 11.80
N LEU A 209 -3.73 -34.63 11.44
CA LEU A 209 -3.81 -35.90 10.72
C LEU A 209 -4.24 -37.05 11.66
N LYS A 210 -4.60 -38.21 11.10
CA LYS A 210 -5.00 -39.37 11.90
C LYS A 210 -3.87 -39.89 12.80
N ASP A 211 -2.62 -39.76 12.37
CA ASP A 211 -1.42 -40.11 13.17
C ASP A 211 -1.12 -39.11 14.31
N GLY A 212 -1.92 -38.04 14.42
CA GLY A 212 -1.76 -36.99 15.43
C GLY A 212 -0.82 -35.85 15.03
N SER A 213 -0.09 -35.96 13.91
CA SER A 213 0.76 -34.88 13.41
C SER A 213 -0.05 -33.64 13.02
N LYS A 214 0.59 -32.48 13.14
CA LYS A 214 -0.02 -31.18 12.86
C LYS A 214 0.65 -30.53 11.66
N LEU A 215 -0.18 -30.06 10.75
CA LEU A 215 0.22 -29.17 9.67
C LEU A 215 -0.50 -27.84 9.87
N SER A 216 0.12 -26.73 9.48
CA SER A 216 -0.49 -25.40 9.60
C SER A 216 -0.24 -24.53 8.37
N THR A 217 -1.02 -23.46 8.23
CA THR A 217 -0.81 -22.43 7.20
C THR A 217 0.43 -21.59 7.49
N GLU A 218 0.95 -20.88 6.48
CA GLU A 218 2.21 -20.13 6.54
C GLU A 218 2.28 -19.10 7.69
N ASN A 219 1.18 -18.41 7.97
CA ASN A 219 1.11 -17.42 9.04
C ASN A 219 1.16 -18.02 10.46
N LEU A 220 1.04 -19.34 10.59
CA LEU A 220 1.30 -20.11 11.81
C LEU A 220 2.63 -20.88 11.74
N GLY A 221 3.52 -20.51 10.81
CA GLY A 221 4.84 -21.14 10.62
C GLY A 221 4.84 -22.44 9.81
N GLY A 222 3.68 -22.88 9.29
CA GLY A 222 3.58 -24.09 8.49
C GLY A 222 3.69 -23.84 6.98
N LYS A 223 3.26 -24.81 6.18
CA LYS A 223 3.33 -24.76 4.71
C LYS A 223 2.04 -25.22 4.01
N ILE A 224 0.95 -25.45 4.76
CA ILE A 224 -0.32 -25.78 4.12
C ILE A 224 -0.72 -24.61 3.22
N PRO A 225 -1.00 -24.86 1.93
CA PRO A 225 -1.47 -23.82 1.05
C PRO A 225 -2.92 -23.45 1.37
N TRP A 226 -3.20 -22.16 1.48
CA TRP A 226 -4.56 -21.66 1.71
C TRP A 226 -5.56 -22.07 0.61
N SER A 227 -5.07 -22.43 -0.58
CA SER A 227 -5.87 -22.96 -1.67
C SER A 227 -6.65 -24.23 -1.29
N ASP A 228 -6.27 -24.93 -0.23
CA ASP A 228 -6.89 -26.17 0.24
C ASP A 228 -8.18 -25.92 1.03
N PHE A 229 -8.49 -24.66 1.34
CA PHE A 229 -9.64 -24.29 2.15
C PHE A 229 -10.64 -23.41 1.37
N ILE A 230 -11.91 -23.55 1.73
CA ILE A 230 -12.98 -22.61 1.39
C ILE A 230 -13.30 -21.82 2.66
N LEU A 231 -13.13 -20.50 2.59
CA LEU A 231 -13.39 -19.59 3.71
C LEU A 231 -14.81 -19.02 3.61
N LYS A 232 -15.58 -19.09 4.71
CA LYS A 232 -16.97 -18.61 4.80
C LYS A 232 -17.17 -17.71 6.02
N ASN A 233 -16.35 -16.66 6.10
CA ASN A 233 -16.35 -15.73 7.22
C ASN A 233 -17.62 -14.86 7.25
N LYS A 234 -18.08 -14.45 8.44
CA LYS A 234 -19.29 -13.62 8.63
C LYS A 234 -19.06 -12.49 9.64
N GLY A 235 -19.64 -11.32 9.34
CA GLY A 235 -19.54 -10.11 10.18
C GLY A 235 -18.20 -9.37 10.04
N CYS A 236 -17.41 -9.73 9.04
CA CYS A 236 -16.09 -9.18 8.79
C CYS A 236 -15.77 -9.16 7.30
N SER A 237 -14.93 -8.20 6.93
CA SER A 237 -14.17 -8.20 5.69
C SER A 237 -12.91 -9.02 5.92
N ASN A 238 -12.39 -9.65 4.87
CA ASN A 238 -11.26 -10.55 5.02
C ASN A 238 -10.33 -10.55 3.81
N THR A 239 -9.04 -10.73 4.09
CA THR A 239 -8.08 -11.35 3.17
C THR A 239 -8.05 -12.84 3.46
N ILE A 240 -7.05 -13.54 2.94
CA ILE A 240 -6.93 -14.99 3.13
C ILE A 240 -6.57 -15.35 4.58
N ASP A 241 -5.76 -14.51 5.23
CA ASP A 241 -5.10 -14.72 6.52
C ASP A 241 -5.45 -13.66 7.58
N GLU A 242 -6.19 -12.62 7.21
CA GLU A 242 -6.62 -11.56 8.11
C GLU A 242 -8.13 -11.28 7.97
N VAL A 243 -8.77 -10.93 9.08
CA VAL A 243 -10.13 -10.38 9.09
C VAL A 243 -10.19 -9.03 9.79
N ARG A 244 -11.15 -8.20 9.39
CA ARG A 244 -11.50 -6.94 10.05
C ARG A 244 -13.00 -6.87 10.23
N ILE A 245 -13.43 -6.41 11.42
CA ILE A 245 -14.84 -6.17 11.69
C ILE A 245 -15.40 -5.20 10.65
N ASP A 246 -16.56 -5.54 10.08
CA ASP A 246 -17.21 -4.70 9.07
C ASP A 246 -17.44 -3.29 9.63
N GLU A 247 -17.26 -2.27 8.80
CA GLU A 247 -17.49 -0.88 9.21
C GLU A 247 -18.95 -0.62 9.59
N ASP A 248 -19.87 -1.33 8.94
CA ASP A 248 -21.31 -1.26 9.19
C ASP A 248 -21.77 -2.47 10.03
N ALA A 249 -22.36 -2.19 11.18
CA ALA A 249 -22.83 -3.21 12.13
C ALA A 249 -24.03 -4.06 11.66
N LYS A 250 -24.60 -3.84 10.47
CA LYS A 250 -25.71 -4.65 9.92
C LYS A 250 -25.42 -6.15 9.90
N THR A 251 -24.20 -6.50 9.51
CA THR A 251 -23.78 -7.89 9.32
C THR A 251 -23.43 -8.58 10.64
N LEU A 252 -23.18 -7.80 11.71
CA LEU A 252 -22.83 -8.27 13.06
C LEU A 252 -24.08 -8.64 13.88
N LYS A 253 -24.88 -9.59 13.40
CA LYS A 253 -26.16 -9.95 14.04
C LYS A 253 -26.02 -10.54 15.44
N GLU A 254 -24.95 -11.28 15.69
CA GLU A 254 -24.70 -12.03 16.94
C GLU A 254 -23.66 -11.38 17.86
N ASP A 255 -23.27 -10.13 17.59
CA ASP A 255 -22.22 -9.41 18.32
C ASP A 255 -20.88 -10.19 18.39
N ARG A 256 -20.62 -10.96 17.33
CA ARG A 256 -19.40 -11.73 17.14
C ARG A 256 -19.14 -11.86 15.65
N ILE A 257 -17.88 -12.05 15.31
CA ILE A 257 -17.51 -12.55 13.99
C ILE A 257 -17.36 -14.06 14.03
N THR A 258 -17.56 -14.67 12.87
CA THR A 258 -17.42 -16.11 12.70
C THR A 258 -16.43 -16.38 11.60
N LEU A 259 -15.32 -17.01 11.96
CA LEU A 259 -14.35 -17.55 11.02
C LEU A 259 -14.73 -18.98 10.71
N GLN A 260 -14.71 -19.35 9.43
CA GLN A 260 -15.05 -20.69 9.00
C GLN A 260 -14.14 -21.12 7.88
N ALA A 261 -13.48 -22.27 8.08
CA ALA A 261 -12.64 -22.92 7.09
C ALA A 261 -13.20 -24.32 6.84
N ILE A 262 -13.39 -24.66 5.57
CA ILE A 262 -13.86 -25.97 5.13
C ILE A 262 -12.77 -26.55 4.23
N SER A 263 -12.36 -27.79 4.47
CA SER A 263 -11.39 -28.45 3.59
C SER A 263 -12.00 -28.73 2.22
N LYS A 264 -11.29 -28.40 1.13
CA LYS A 264 -11.72 -28.73 -0.24
C LYS A 264 -11.65 -30.23 -0.52
N PHE A 265 -10.68 -30.91 0.07
CA PHE A 265 -10.44 -32.34 -0.16
C PHE A 265 -11.24 -33.23 0.81
N HIS A 266 -11.57 -32.71 2.00
CA HIS A 266 -12.39 -33.41 2.99
C HIS A 266 -13.58 -32.52 3.37
N LYS A 267 -14.60 -32.44 2.49
CA LYS A 267 -15.71 -31.47 2.61
C LYS A 267 -16.52 -31.56 3.92
N THR A 268 -16.48 -32.70 4.61
CA THR A 268 -17.10 -32.90 5.92
C THR A 268 -16.31 -32.21 7.05
N LEU A 269 -15.00 -31.99 6.86
CA LEU A 269 -14.15 -31.31 7.83
C LEU A 269 -14.33 -29.80 7.75
N LYS A 270 -14.82 -29.25 8.86
CA LYS A 270 -15.13 -27.83 9.00
C LYS A 270 -14.66 -27.33 10.36
N ALA A 271 -13.87 -26.26 10.35
CA ALA A 271 -13.53 -25.49 11.53
C ALA A 271 -14.43 -24.26 11.62
N THR A 272 -14.88 -23.92 12.82
CA THR A 272 -15.57 -22.65 13.08
C THR A 272 -15.02 -22.02 14.35
N LYS A 273 -14.61 -20.75 14.27
CA LYS A 273 -14.14 -19.96 15.42
C LYS A 273 -15.01 -18.73 15.57
N HIS A 274 -15.54 -18.53 16.76
CA HIS A 274 -16.28 -17.32 17.12
C HIS A 274 -15.39 -16.36 17.90
N ILE A 275 -15.48 -15.07 17.58
CA ILE A 275 -14.75 -14.01 18.26
C ILE A 275 -15.74 -12.90 18.60
N ASN A 276 -16.00 -12.70 19.89
CA ASN A 276 -16.96 -11.71 20.38
C ASN A 276 -16.43 -10.29 20.17
N THR A 277 -17.31 -9.34 19.85
CA THR A 277 -16.90 -7.95 19.65
C THR A 277 -16.86 -7.20 20.99
N THR A 278 -15.74 -6.54 21.27
CA THR A 278 -15.55 -5.68 22.44
C THR A 278 -16.27 -4.34 22.32
N ASN A 279 -16.43 -3.80 21.10
CA ASN A 279 -17.11 -2.53 20.81
C ASN A 279 -16.62 -1.33 21.65
N ASN A 280 -15.35 -1.36 22.07
CA ASN A 280 -14.75 -0.40 22.99
C ASN A 280 -13.72 0.54 22.33
N LEU A 281 -13.79 0.69 21.00
CA LEU A 281 -12.93 1.58 20.24
C LEU A 281 -13.67 2.86 19.87
N SER A 282 -13.06 4.01 20.14
CA SER A 282 -13.65 5.31 19.81
C SER A 282 -13.71 5.50 18.29
N ILE A 283 -14.79 6.10 17.80
CA ILE A 283 -15.02 6.29 16.37
C ILE A 283 -15.19 7.76 16.06
N GLN A 284 -14.67 8.18 14.90
CA GLN A 284 -14.88 9.52 14.35
C GLN A 284 -15.59 9.42 13.00
N VAL A 285 -16.69 10.16 12.86
CA VAL A 285 -17.48 10.28 11.64
C VAL A 285 -17.34 11.70 11.10
N ASN A 286 -16.84 11.84 9.87
CA ASN A 286 -16.67 13.14 9.22
C ASN A 286 -17.75 13.32 8.14
N GLN A 287 -18.54 14.37 8.26
CA GLN A 287 -19.60 14.82 7.35
C GLN A 287 -19.49 16.34 7.15
N THR A 288 -18.25 16.82 7.03
CA THR A 288 -17.91 18.25 6.93
C THR A 288 -18.16 18.78 5.52
N GLY A 289 -18.38 20.08 5.41
CA GLY A 289 -18.43 20.77 4.14
C GLY A 289 -17.05 20.84 3.44
N PHE A 290 -17.07 20.87 2.11
CA PHE A 290 -15.85 20.99 1.31
C PHE A 290 -15.20 22.36 1.46
N TRP A 291 -13.88 22.42 1.33
CA TRP A 291 -13.15 23.69 1.40
C TRP A 291 -13.30 24.47 0.09
N GLY A 292 -13.25 25.80 0.15
CA GLY A 292 -13.42 26.67 -1.01
C GLY A 292 -12.46 26.31 -2.15
N HIS A 293 -11.20 25.99 -1.86
CA HIS A 293 -10.23 25.61 -2.89
C HIS A 293 -10.58 24.30 -3.61
N GLU A 294 -11.40 23.44 -3.00
CA GLU A 294 -11.88 22.18 -3.57
C GLU A 294 -13.22 22.33 -4.28
N ARG A 295 -13.82 23.53 -4.31
CA ARG A 295 -15.15 23.80 -4.88
C ARG A 295 -15.34 23.19 -6.27
N HIS A 296 -14.30 23.19 -7.09
CA HIS A 296 -14.27 22.61 -8.43
C HIS A 296 -14.61 21.11 -8.50
N LYS A 297 -14.42 20.36 -7.43
CA LYS A 297 -14.79 18.94 -7.34
C LYS A 297 -16.29 18.74 -7.06
N TYR A 298 -16.98 19.80 -6.63
CA TYR A 298 -18.33 19.74 -6.07
C TYR A 298 -19.34 20.60 -6.83
N VAL A 299 -18.90 21.62 -7.56
CA VAL A 299 -19.74 22.48 -8.41
C VAL A 299 -18.98 22.90 -9.67
N THR A 300 -19.72 23.26 -10.72
CA THR A 300 -19.18 23.66 -12.03
C THR A 300 -18.78 25.13 -12.14
N VAL A 301 -19.09 25.96 -11.13
CA VAL A 301 -18.93 27.43 -11.20
C VAL A 301 -17.72 27.90 -10.39
N PHE A 302 -16.91 28.76 -11.01
CA PHE A 302 -15.71 29.39 -10.44
C PHE A 302 -15.85 30.91 -10.32
N GLN A 303 -15.48 31.48 -9.17
CA GLN A 303 -15.57 32.92 -8.87
C GLN A 303 -14.34 33.75 -9.30
N GLY A 304 -13.66 33.38 -10.39
CA GLY A 304 -12.56 34.17 -10.98
C GLY A 304 -11.47 34.59 -9.97
N GLN A 305 -11.21 35.91 -9.87
CA GLN A 305 -10.21 36.51 -8.98
C GLN A 305 -10.60 36.44 -7.48
N ASN A 306 -11.87 36.18 -7.16
CA ASN A 306 -12.31 35.99 -5.78
C ASN A 306 -12.03 34.56 -5.30
N GLY A 307 -11.76 34.45 -4.00
CA GLY A 307 -11.71 33.20 -3.29
C GLY A 307 -13.07 32.51 -3.34
N GLN A 308 -13.04 31.23 -3.63
CA GLN A 308 -14.23 30.38 -3.71
C GLN A 308 -14.89 30.18 -2.33
N HIS A 309 -16.22 30.23 -2.30
CA HIS A 309 -17.00 29.85 -1.11
C HIS A 309 -16.91 28.35 -0.81
N ALA A 310 -16.85 28.02 0.47
CA ALA A 310 -16.88 26.64 0.95
C ALA A 310 -18.29 26.04 1.02
N GLY A 311 -18.34 24.70 1.11
CA GLY A 311 -19.56 23.94 1.28
C GLY A 311 -20.06 23.90 2.72
N ARG A 312 -21.37 23.72 2.89
CA ARG A 312 -22.01 23.49 4.19
C ARG A 312 -21.69 22.09 4.71
N GLY A 313 -21.62 21.93 6.04
CA GLY A 313 -21.70 20.61 6.67
C GLY A 313 -23.06 19.94 6.40
N ASP A 314 -23.07 18.61 6.34
CA ASP A 314 -24.29 17.85 6.01
C ASP A 314 -25.28 17.83 7.19
N ASN A 315 -26.59 17.78 6.94
CA ASN A 315 -27.55 17.61 8.03
C ASN A 315 -27.64 16.13 8.42
N LEU A 316 -27.62 15.85 9.72
CA LEU A 316 -27.57 14.48 10.25
C LEU A 316 -28.72 14.21 11.21
N THR A 317 -29.28 13.01 11.12
CA THR A 317 -30.13 12.41 12.16
C THR A 317 -29.37 11.24 12.77
N ILE A 318 -29.17 11.28 14.08
CA ILE A 318 -28.49 10.25 14.85
C ILE A 318 -29.52 9.62 15.78
N LYS A 319 -29.77 8.32 15.62
CA LYS A 319 -30.66 7.56 16.51
C LYS A 319 -29.85 6.60 17.36
N VAL A 320 -30.16 6.52 18.65
CA VAL A 320 -29.43 5.68 19.60
C VAL A 320 -30.39 4.86 20.44
N LYS A 321 -30.11 3.55 20.59
CA LYS A 321 -30.83 2.64 21.49
C LYS A 321 -29.85 1.74 22.23
N THR A 322 -30.05 1.53 23.53
CA THR A 322 -29.24 0.61 24.30
C THR A 322 -29.81 -0.80 24.23
N VAL A 323 -28.95 -1.79 24.01
CA VAL A 323 -29.27 -3.22 23.99
C VAL A 323 -28.23 -3.99 24.79
N SER A 324 -28.50 -5.25 25.14
CA SER A 324 -27.49 -6.15 25.69
C SER A 324 -26.74 -6.86 24.55
N HIS A 325 -25.42 -6.99 24.67
CA HIS A 325 -24.58 -7.79 23.79
C HIS A 325 -25.03 -9.25 23.85
N LYS A 326 -25.34 -9.86 22.70
CA LYS A 326 -25.96 -11.20 22.64
C LYS A 326 -25.16 -12.32 23.30
N GLN A 327 -23.83 -12.25 23.24
CA GLN A 327 -22.96 -13.27 23.85
C GLN A 327 -22.53 -12.96 25.29
N THR A 328 -22.28 -11.69 25.64
CA THR A 328 -21.66 -11.32 26.93
C THR A 328 -22.61 -10.60 27.89
N GLY A 329 -23.81 -10.21 27.44
CA GLY A 329 -24.79 -9.44 28.23
C GLY A 329 -24.43 -7.96 28.45
N VAL A 330 -23.19 -7.54 28.16
CA VAL A 330 -22.71 -6.16 28.33
C VAL A 330 -23.60 -5.17 27.57
N LYS A 331 -23.92 -4.03 28.17
CA LYS A 331 -24.74 -2.99 27.51
C LYS A 331 -23.98 -2.37 26.34
N LEU A 332 -24.67 -2.22 25.20
CA LEU A 332 -24.18 -1.59 23.98
C LEU A 332 -25.17 -0.55 23.50
N ASN A 333 -24.68 0.59 23.04
CA ASN A 333 -25.43 1.56 22.28
C ASN A 333 -25.38 1.18 20.79
N LYS A 334 -26.53 0.80 20.23
CA LYS A 334 -26.74 0.74 18.78
C LYS A 334 -26.98 2.17 18.28
N ILE A 335 -26.19 2.59 17.30
CA ILE A 335 -26.19 3.95 16.77
C ILE A 335 -26.41 3.88 15.27
N GLU A 336 -27.42 4.58 14.77
CA GLU A 336 -27.70 4.77 13.34
C GLU A 336 -27.47 6.25 12.99
N ILE A 337 -26.61 6.53 12.02
CA ILE A 337 -26.34 7.89 11.54
C ILE A 337 -26.85 8.01 10.11
N PHE A 338 -27.81 8.90 9.89
CA PHE A 338 -28.41 9.17 8.60
C PHE A 338 -28.12 10.60 8.17
N ASN A 339 -27.69 10.79 6.92
CA ASN A 339 -27.45 12.09 6.31
C ASN A 339 -28.71 12.55 5.58
N THR A 340 -29.41 13.53 6.16
CA THR A 340 -30.66 14.07 5.61
C THR A 340 -30.43 15.03 4.46
N THR A 341 -29.26 15.67 4.35
CA THR A 341 -28.91 16.49 3.17
C THR A 341 -28.81 15.62 1.92
N LYS A 342 -28.24 14.42 2.04
CA LYS A 342 -27.98 13.50 0.91
C LYS A 342 -28.98 12.35 0.81
N ASN A 343 -29.97 12.30 1.71
CA ASN A 343 -30.93 11.20 1.85
C ASN A 343 -30.26 9.81 1.87
N LYS A 344 -29.19 9.66 2.67
CA LYS A 344 -28.35 8.46 2.67
C LYS A 344 -27.98 8.01 4.09
N LEU A 345 -28.06 6.70 4.35
CA LEU A 345 -27.48 6.12 5.57
C LEU A 345 -25.97 6.29 5.54
N VAL A 346 -25.40 6.92 6.57
CA VAL A 346 -23.95 7.08 6.72
C VAL A 346 -23.38 5.76 7.21
N VAL A 347 -23.84 5.29 8.37
CA VAL A 347 -23.28 4.11 9.03
C VAL A 347 -24.14 3.66 10.22
N ARG A 348 -23.92 2.42 10.66
CA ARG A 348 -24.43 1.85 11.91
C ARG A 348 -23.31 1.29 12.76
N TYR A 349 -23.30 1.63 14.03
CA TYR A 349 -22.30 1.16 14.99
C TYR A 349 -22.94 0.50 16.20
N LYS A 350 -22.16 -0.37 16.84
CA LYS A 350 -22.38 -0.81 18.22
C LYS A 350 -21.19 -0.37 19.05
N LEU A 351 -21.44 0.36 20.14
CA LEU A 351 -20.40 0.88 21.01
C LEU A 351 -20.78 0.66 22.48
N THR A 352 -19.82 0.39 23.36
CA THR A 352 -20.12 0.43 24.81
C THR A 352 -20.51 1.85 25.23
N PRO A 353 -21.34 2.04 26.29
CA PRO A 353 -21.80 3.36 26.71
C PRO A 353 -20.69 4.38 27.04
N ASN A 354 -19.50 3.90 27.41
CA ASN A 354 -18.33 4.72 27.74
C ASN A 354 -17.48 5.06 26.51
N THR A 355 -17.63 4.34 25.41
CA THR A 355 -16.86 4.54 24.19
C THR A 355 -17.24 5.84 23.50
N LYS A 356 -16.25 6.65 23.14
CA LYS A 356 -16.47 7.97 22.54
C LYS A 356 -16.86 7.84 21.06
N LEU A 357 -17.97 8.46 20.67
CA LEU A 357 -18.32 8.75 19.28
C LEU A 357 -18.11 10.25 19.00
N ILE A 358 -17.31 10.57 17.99
CA ILE A 358 -17.08 11.95 17.55
C ILE A 358 -17.76 12.13 16.20
N VAL A 359 -18.65 13.11 16.07
CA VAL A 359 -19.30 13.46 14.81
C VAL A 359 -18.87 14.86 14.41
N ASN A 360 -18.10 14.96 13.33
CA ASN A 360 -17.63 16.20 12.75
C ASN A 360 -18.53 16.61 11.59
N ASN A 361 -19.22 17.72 11.77
CA ASN A 361 -20.21 18.26 10.86
C ASN A 361 -20.01 19.77 10.67
N ASN A 362 -18.75 20.18 10.62
CA ASN A 362 -18.36 21.57 10.45
C ASN A 362 -18.53 22.00 8.99
N GLY A 363 -18.78 23.29 8.77
CA GLY A 363 -18.70 23.88 7.43
C GLY A 363 -17.25 23.99 6.94
N GLY A 364 -17.06 24.01 5.62
CA GLY A 364 -15.74 24.12 5.03
C GLY A 364 -15.15 25.53 5.16
N GLN A 365 -13.83 25.64 5.06
CA GLN A 365 -13.14 26.93 5.06
C GLN A 365 -13.18 27.59 3.67
N GLY A 366 -13.53 28.87 3.61
CA GLY A 366 -13.50 29.65 2.38
C GLY A 366 -12.08 29.87 1.85
N MET A 367 -11.92 29.93 0.54
CA MET A 367 -10.62 30.13 -0.10
C MET A 367 -10.17 31.59 0.01
N ASN A 368 -8.87 31.83 0.14
CA ASN A 368 -8.35 33.20 0.08
C ASN A 368 -8.55 33.81 -1.32
N GLY A 369 -8.74 35.12 -1.37
CA GLY A 369 -8.75 35.85 -2.63
C GLY A 369 -7.36 35.87 -3.28
N PHE A 370 -7.31 35.95 -4.60
CA PHE A 370 -6.06 36.03 -5.33
C PHE A 370 -5.41 37.41 -5.15
N GLU A 371 -4.08 37.45 -5.14
CA GLU A 371 -3.35 38.71 -5.15
C GLU A 371 -3.58 39.47 -6.47
N GLY A 372 -3.54 40.80 -6.38
CA GLY A 372 -3.61 41.66 -7.55
C GLY A 372 -2.47 41.40 -8.54
N ARG A 373 -2.73 41.69 -9.82
CA ARG A 373 -1.79 41.53 -10.93
C ARG A 373 -1.68 42.83 -11.73
N LYS A 374 -0.67 42.95 -12.59
CA LYS A 374 -0.43 44.17 -13.40
C LYS A 374 -1.68 44.63 -14.18
N GLY A 375 -2.48 43.70 -14.72
CA GLY A 375 -3.72 44.00 -15.45
C GLY A 375 -5.01 44.03 -14.60
N SER A 376 -4.92 43.70 -13.31
CA SER A 376 -6.03 43.81 -12.34
C SER A 376 -5.41 44.02 -10.95
N PRO A 377 -5.01 45.26 -10.61
CA PRO A 377 -4.10 45.52 -9.50
C PRO A 377 -4.75 45.36 -8.11
N ASN A 378 -6.09 45.34 -8.04
CA ASN A 378 -6.84 45.10 -6.81
C ASN A 378 -6.74 43.62 -6.40
N GLY A 379 -6.70 43.35 -5.09
CA GLY A 379 -6.79 41.98 -4.57
C GLY A 379 -8.22 41.43 -4.65
N GLY A 380 -8.36 40.13 -4.90
CA GLY A 380 -9.66 39.45 -4.89
C GLY A 380 -10.23 39.31 -3.49
N ASN A 381 -11.55 39.27 -3.36
CA ASN A 381 -12.22 39.03 -2.08
C ASN A 381 -11.99 37.59 -1.61
N GLY A 382 -11.91 37.35 -0.31
CA GLY A 382 -11.91 36.01 0.26
C GLY A 382 -13.29 35.37 0.18
N GLY A 383 -13.32 34.06 -0.05
CA GLY A 383 -14.55 33.29 -0.07
C GLY A 383 -15.12 33.10 1.33
N ASN A 384 -16.44 33.16 1.47
CA ASN A 384 -17.13 32.83 2.73
C ASN A 384 -16.91 31.36 3.13
N GLY A 385 -16.82 31.13 4.45
CA GLY A 385 -16.86 29.81 5.03
C GLY A 385 -18.27 29.21 4.95
N GLY A 386 -18.35 27.89 4.83
CA GLY A 386 -19.63 27.19 4.85
C GLY A 386 -20.23 27.14 6.25
N ALA A 387 -21.55 27.10 6.35
CA ALA A 387 -22.22 26.89 7.64
C ALA A 387 -22.04 25.43 8.13
N GLY A 388 -22.08 25.25 9.45
CA GLY A 388 -22.15 23.91 10.06
C GLY A 388 -23.45 23.18 9.73
N GLY A 389 -23.39 21.86 9.72
CA GLY A 389 -24.58 21.03 9.52
C GLY A 389 -25.45 20.96 10.77
N ASN A 390 -26.77 20.81 10.58
CA ASN A 390 -27.70 20.59 11.68
C ASN A 390 -27.66 19.13 12.11
N ILE A 391 -27.78 18.87 13.42
CA ILE A 391 -27.78 17.54 13.99
C ILE A 391 -29.05 17.34 14.83
N LEU A 392 -29.84 16.33 14.50
CA LEU A 392 -30.92 15.82 15.34
C LEU A 392 -30.46 14.53 16.01
N LEU A 393 -30.28 14.55 17.33
CA LEU A 393 -29.96 13.38 18.15
C LEU A 393 -31.23 12.87 18.83
N ILE A 394 -31.68 11.66 18.48
CA ILE A 394 -32.84 10.99 19.08
C ILE A 394 -32.33 9.83 19.93
N LYS A 395 -32.56 9.90 21.25
CA LYS A 395 -32.23 8.84 22.20
C LYS A 395 -33.49 8.06 22.55
N ASP A 396 -33.42 6.74 22.44
CA ASP A 396 -34.41 5.86 23.05
C ASP A 396 -34.40 6.03 24.58
N PRO A 397 -35.54 5.89 25.28
CA PRO A 397 -35.58 5.91 26.74
C PRO A 397 -34.64 4.89 27.41
N SER A 398 -34.31 3.79 26.72
CA SER A 398 -33.32 2.80 27.21
C SER A 398 -31.88 3.34 27.33
N VAL A 399 -31.56 4.49 26.73
CA VAL A 399 -30.21 5.06 26.71
C VAL A 399 -29.93 5.84 27.99
N THR A 400 -29.32 5.18 28.97
CA THR A 400 -28.91 5.81 30.24
C THR A 400 -27.59 6.56 30.12
N LYS A 401 -26.67 6.10 29.26
CA LYS A 401 -25.36 6.74 29.05
C LYS A 401 -24.95 6.71 27.58
N LEU A 402 -24.45 7.86 27.11
CA LEU A 402 -23.94 8.03 25.74
C LEU A 402 -22.76 9.01 25.74
N ASN A 403 -21.56 8.53 25.46
CA ASN A 403 -20.37 9.36 25.29
C ASN A 403 -20.25 9.83 23.83
N ILE A 404 -20.83 10.99 23.51
CA ILE A 404 -20.83 11.55 22.15
C ILE A 404 -20.36 13.01 22.13
N VAL A 405 -19.52 13.35 21.16
CA VAL A 405 -19.09 14.71 20.85
C VAL A 405 -19.62 15.11 19.48
N LEU A 406 -20.34 16.22 19.42
CA LEU A 406 -20.97 16.74 18.20
C LEU A 406 -20.33 18.07 17.83
N ASN A 407 -19.50 18.08 16.80
CA ASN A 407 -18.83 19.27 16.30
C ASN A 407 -19.58 19.78 15.07
N ASN A 408 -20.09 21.00 15.11
CA ASN A 408 -20.91 21.56 14.03
C ASN A 408 -20.71 23.07 13.82
N ALA A 409 -19.48 23.54 14.01
CA ALA A 409 -19.10 24.93 13.79
C ALA A 409 -19.17 25.30 12.30
N GLY A 410 -19.47 26.57 12.00
CA GLY A 410 -19.24 27.08 10.66
C GLY A 410 -17.75 27.30 10.38
N GLY A 411 -17.38 27.12 9.12
CA GLY A 411 -16.01 27.26 8.64
C GLY A 411 -15.57 28.71 8.58
N ALA A 412 -14.26 28.93 8.67
CA ALA A 412 -13.68 30.27 8.57
C ALA A 412 -13.86 30.84 7.15
N GLY A 413 -14.02 32.17 7.05
CA GLY A 413 -13.90 32.87 5.79
C GLY A 413 -12.43 32.95 5.32
N GLY A 414 -12.23 32.99 4.02
CA GLY A 414 -10.93 33.21 3.40
C GLY A 414 -10.46 34.65 3.58
N LYS A 415 -9.14 34.85 3.60
CA LYS A 415 -8.56 36.20 3.63
C LYS A 415 -8.70 36.87 2.28
N GLY A 416 -8.94 38.18 2.27
CA GLY A 416 -8.88 38.99 1.07
C GLY A 416 -7.44 39.09 0.55
N GLY A 417 -7.28 39.01 -0.77
CA GLY A 417 -6.01 39.08 -1.47
C GLY A 417 -5.35 40.44 -1.34
N ALA A 418 -4.02 40.47 -1.32
CA ALA A 418 -3.25 41.70 -1.27
C ALA A 418 -3.34 42.49 -2.59
N PRO A 419 -3.31 43.83 -2.54
CA PRO A 419 -3.17 44.64 -3.75
C PRO A 419 -1.76 44.50 -4.35
N LYS A 420 -1.63 44.73 -5.66
CA LYS A 420 -0.33 44.70 -6.35
C LYS A 420 0.52 45.95 -6.11
N TYR A 421 -0.14 47.11 -6.01
CA TYR A 421 0.46 48.43 -5.86
C TYR A 421 -0.17 49.15 -4.67
N SER A 422 0.52 50.15 -4.12
CA SER A 422 0.05 50.92 -2.95
C SER A 422 -1.26 51.67 -3.17
N TYR A 423 -1.55 52.08 -4.41
CA TYR A 423 -2.79 52.76 -4.79
C TYR A 423 -3.97 51.81 -5.05
N ALA A 424 -3.72 50.49 -5.08
CA ALA A 424 -4.75 49.50 -5.36
C ALA A 424 -5.39 48.98 -4.06
N SER A 425 -6.62 48.47 -4.16
CA SER A 425 -7.38 48.06 -2.99
C SER A 425 -7.16 46.59 -2.62
N ARG A 426 -7.10 46.32 -1.31
CA ARG A 426 -7.12 44.95 -0.77
C ARG A 426 -8.52 44.36 -0.93
N GLY A 427 -8.60 43.08 -1.26
CA GLY A 427 -9.87 42.36 -1.21
C GLY A 427 -10.43 42.27 0.21
N ARG A 428 -11.75 42.18 0.33
CA ARG A 428 -12.43 41.97 1.61
C ARG A 428 -12.21 40.54 2.11
N ASN A 429 -12.16 40.35 3.43
CA ASN A 429 -12.19 39.00 4.01
C ASN A 429 -13.58 38.39 3.81
N GLY A 430 -13.61 37.08 3.58
CA GLY A 430 -14.84 36.30 3.60
C GLY A 430 -15.40 36.20 5.01
N VAL A 431 -16.71 36.00 5.11
CA VAL A 431 -17.41 35.86 6.39
C VAL A 431 -17.34 34.42 6.88
N ARG A 432 -17.26 34.22 8.20
CA ARG A 432 -17.36 32.90 8.83
C ARG A 432 -18.78 32.37 8.63
N GLY A 433 -18.91 31.08 8.31
CA GLY A 433 -20.22 30.44 8.28
C GLY A 433 -20.85 30.32 9.67
N ASP A 434 -22.16 30.22 9.71
CA ASP A 434 -22.89 30.02 10.97
C ASP A 434 -22.65 28.64 11.58
N LYS A 435 -22.77 28.55 12.90
CA LYS A 435 -22.82 27.28 13.61
C LYS A 435 -24.14 26.57 13.32
N GLY A 436 -24.09 25.26 13.07
CA GLY A 436 -25.31 24.45 12.92
C GLY A 436 -26.08 24.34 14.24
N ARG A 437 -27.32 23.86 14.17
CA ARG A 437 -28.15 23.58 15.36
C ARG A 437 -27.97 22.13 15.81
N ILE A 438 -27.97 21.90 17.13
CA ILE A 438 -28.02 20.55 17.72
C ILE A 438 -29.32 20.44 18.49
N ASN A 439 -30.24 19.63 17.98
CA ASN A 439 -31.50 19.32 18.66
C ASN A 439 -31.41 17.92 19.27
N LYS A 440 -31.81 17.78 20.53
CA LYS A 440 -31.82 16.50 21.25
C LYS A 440 -33.25 16.13 21.61
N GLN A 441 -33.64 14.89 21.38
CA GLN A 441 -34.95 14.36 21.71
C GLN A 441 -34.82 13.01 22.43
N VAL A 442 -35.75 12.73 23.34
CA VAL A 442 -35.91 11.40 23.94
C VAL A 442 -37.25 10.83 23.46
N LYS A 443 -37.21 9.80 22.62
CA LYS A 443 -38.39 9.15 22.03
C LYS A 443 -38.05 7.71 21.69
N ALA A 444 -39.02 6.81 21.73
CA ALA A 444 -38.82 5.43 21.29
C ALA A 444 -38.31 5.41 19.83
N VAL A 445 -37.23 4.67 19.57
CA VAL A 445 -36.66 4.57 18.22
C VAL A 445 -36.66 3.13 17.69
N LYS A 446 -37.00 3.00 16.41
CA LYS A 446 -36.73 1.81 15.61
C LYS A 446 -35.45 2.04 14.82
N LEU A 447 -34.47 1.16 14.99
CA LEU A 447 -33.21 1.18 14.26
C LEU A 447 -33.23 0.08 13.19
N SER A 448 -32.64 0.35 12.03
CA SER A 448 -32.52 -0.61 10.93
C SER A 448 -31.17 -1.34 11.04
N PHE A 449 -31.05 -2.35 11.91
CA PHE A 449 -29.84 -3.16 12.09
C PHE A 449 -29.96 -4.54 11.45
#